data_AF-A0AB36CPH9-F1
#
_entry.id   AF-A0AB36CPH9-F1
#
_cell.length_a   1.000
_cell.length_b   1.000
_cell.length_c   1.000
_cell.angle_alpha   90.00
_cell.angle_beta   90.00
_cell.angle_gamma   90.00
#
_symmetry.space_group_name_H-M   'P 1'
#
loop_
_entity.id
_entity.type
_entity.pdbx_description
1 polymer ?
#
loop_
_entity_poly.entity_id
_entity_poly.type
_entity_poly.pdbx_seq_one_letter_code
_entity_poly.pdbx_strand_id
1 'polypeptide(L)'
;MLETANTDLNLAVGSFLNAGGQLNHVGLGRFDISTANVIGAGGSIITGGTLDLNADSWTNSSVIQAGCLNVNVGNFSQTASGQLLASDYLQARGGNWTNDGLIASDGVVDMQLGGSYSGNGRMSSLGGLSLTAAQLNIGAAGSIASGTYSTVKVGGQLGNSGRITSNGEMLVRAGRVRKGDGFIFSGTR
;
A
#
# COMPACT_ATOMS: atom_id res chain seq x y z
N MET A 1 23.12 -3.79 8.50
CA MET A 1 22.08 -4.77 8.10
C MET A 1 21.98 -5.81 9.20
N LEU A 2 20.76 -6.11 9.64
CA LEU A 2 20.46 -7.22 10.56
C LEU A 2 19.67 -8.26 9.77
N GLU A 3 20.10 -9.52 9.79
CA GLU A 3 19.47 -10.62 9.04
C GLU A 3 19.15 -11.81 9.96
N THR A 4 17.97 -12.40 9.76
CA THR A 4 17.49 -13.56 10.52
C THR A 4 16.77 -14.53 9.59
N ALA A 5 16.91 -15.84 9.85
CA ALA A 5 16.39 -16.92 8.99
C ALA A 5 15.49 -17.92 9.72
N ASN A 6 14.98 -17.55 10.89
CA ASN A 6 13.96 -18.31 11.60
C ASN A 6 12.64 -18.27 10.81
N THR A 7 11.74 -19.24 11.03
CA THR A 7 10.40 -19.21 10.41
C THR A 7 9.59 -18.03 10.89
N ASP A 8 9.55 -17.83 12.21
CA ASP A 8 8.92 -16.70 12.88
C ASP A 8 10.00 -15.84 13.57
N LEU A 9 9.77 -14.53 13.62
CA LEU A 9 10.58 -13.58 14.37
C LEU A 9 9.67 -12.79 15.30
N ASN A 10 9.98 -12.78 16.60
CA ASN A 10 9.39 -11.86 17.56
C ASN A 10 10.45 -10.85 18.03
N LEU A 11 10.30 -9.60 17.63
CA LEU A 11 11.16 -8.50 18.04
C LEU A 11 10.50 -7.67 19.14
N ALA A 12 10.52 -8.22 20.35
CA ALA A 12 9.98 -7.59 21.56
C ALA A 12 10.98 -6.60 22.19
N VAL A 13 11.11 -5.42 21.59
CA VAL A 13 11.98 -4.33 22.07
C VAL A 13 11.18 -3.08 22.42
N GLY A 14 11.64 -2.32 23.41
CA GLY A 14 10.99 -1.06 23.82
C GLY A 14 11.10 0.06 22.77
N SER A 15 12.19 0.06 21.99
CA SER A 15 12.37 0.91 20.82
C SER A 15 13.24 0.19 19.78
N PHE A 16 13.00 0.48 18.51
CA PHE A 16 13.80 -0.01 17.40
C PHE A 16 14.20 1.18 16.52
N LEU A 17 15.51 1.42 16.36
CA LEU A 17 16.05 2.44 15.48
C LEU A 17 16.79 1.76 14.32
N ASN A 18 16.36 2.07 13.10
CA ASN A 18 16.87 1.50 11.86
C ASN A 18 17.06 2.58 10.80
N ALA A 19 17.25 3.84 11.20
CA ALA A 19 17.43 4.96 10.28
C ALA A 19 18.64 4.69 9.35
N GLY A 20 18.38 4.66 8.04
CA GLY A 20 19.38 4.30 7.02
C GLY A 20 19.84 2.83 7.04
N GLY A 21 19.28 2.01 7.93
CA GLY A 21 19.55 0.59 8.07
C GLY A 21 18.56 -0.30 7.34
N GLN A 22 18.81 -1.60 7.41
CA GLN A 22 17.94 -2.65 6.88
C GLN A 22 17.85 -3.80 7.89
N LEU A 23 16.63 -4.17 8.22
CA LEU A 23 16.28 -5.43 8.87
C LEU A 23 15.72 -6.39 7.82
N ASN A 24 16.26 -7.61 7.77
CA ASN A 24 15.84 -8.68 6.87
C ASN A 24 15.44 -9.93 7.67
N HIS A 25 14.18 -10.34 7.59
CA HIS A 25 13.67 -11.59 8.16
C HIS A 25 13.21 -12.52 7.04
N VAL A 26 14.06 -13.47 6.62
CA VAL A 26 13.79 -14.31 5.45
C VAL A 26 12.76 -15.43 5.72
N GLY A 27 12.32 -15.58 6.97
CA GLY A 27 11.24 -16.49 7.35
C GLY A 27 9.92 -16.18 6.67
N LEU A 28 9.14 -17.22 6.38
CA LEU A 28 7.81 -17.15 5.75
C LEU A 28 6.65 -17.18 6.78
N GLY A 29 6.98 -17.27 8.07
CA GLY A 29 6.01 -17.24 9.16
C GLY A 29 5.59 -15.81 9.53
N ARG A 30 5.39 -15.53 10.81
CA ARG A 30 5.04 -14.19 11.31
C ARG A 30 6.30 -13.40 11.64
N PHE A 31 6.35 -12.14 11.23
CA PHE A 31 7.23 -11.17 11.85
C PHE A 31 6.41 -10.32 12.84
N ASP A 32 6.56 -10.63 14.12
CA ASP A 32 5.92 -9.90 15.21
C ASP A 32 6.83 -8.77 15.70
N ILE A 33 6.38 -7.54 15.48
CA ILE A 33 7.02 -6.30 15.94
C ILE A 33 5.91 -5.30 16.24
N SER A 34 6.07 -4.50 17.30
CA SER A 34 5.09 -3.45 17.60
C SER A 34 5.01 -2.45 16.44
N THR A 35 3.80 -2.02 16.08
CA THR A 35 3.63 -1.00 15.02
C THR A 35 4.33 0.31 15.39
N ALA A 36 4.39 0.66 16.69
CA ALA A 36 5.15 1.83 17.15
C ALA A 36 6.65 1.75 16.79
N ASN A 37 7.26 0.56 16.89
CA ASN A 37 8.63 0.36 16.47
C ASN A 37 8.79 0.50 14.95
N VAL A 38 7.87 -0.02 14.15
CA VAL A 38 7.90 0.13 12.67
C VAL A 38 7.79 1.61 12.27
N ILE A 39 6.89 2.36 12.92
CA ILE A 39 6.70 3.80 12.70
C ILE A 39 7.97 4.59 13.04
N GLY A 40 8.61 4.27 14.17
CA GLY A 40 9.79 4.99 14.67
C GLY A 40 11.13 4.54 14.09
N ALA A 41 11.17 3.40 13.39
CA ALA A 41 12.42 2.77 12.97
C ALA A 41 13.18 3.56 11.90
N GLY A 42 12.50 3.98 10.83
CA GLY A 42 13.16 4.45 9.61
C GLY A 42 13.84 3.31 8.82
N GLY A 43 14.47 3.67 7.69
CA GLY A 43 15.20 2.73 6.84
C GLY A 43 14.30 1.71 6.17
N SER A 44 14.75 0.45 6.14
CA SER A 44 14.04 -0.66 5.50
C SER A 44 13.75 -1.81 6.47
N ILE A 45 12.52 -2.32 6.44
CA ILE A 45 12.11 -3.55 7.14
C ILE A 45 11.56 -4.50 6.09
N ILE A 46 12.20 -5.65 5.95
CA ILE A 46 11.86 -6.67 4.96
C ILE A 46 11.60 -7.98 5.67
N THR A 47 10.50 -8.63 5.34
CA THR A 47 10.25 -10.01 5.73
C THR A 47 9.67 -10.84 4.58
N GLY A 48 9.99 -12.13 4.52
CA GLY A 48 9.27 -13.07 3.64
C GLY A 48 7.90 -13.48 4.19
N GLY A 49 7.61 -13.11 5.44
CA GLY A 49 6.47 -13.58 6.18
C GLY A 49 5.29 -12.61 6.20
N THR A 50 4.40 -12.81 7.17
CA THR A 50 3.27 -11.90 7.43
C THR A 50 3.68 -10.79 8.40
N LEU A 51 3.33 -9.55 8.06
CA LEU A 51 3.52 -8.37 8.90
C LEU A 51 2.19 -7.63 9.07
N ASP A 52 1.76 -7.46 10.32
CA ASP A 52 0.54 -6.74 10.69
C ASP A 52 0.88 -5.37 11.30
N LEU A 53 0.35 -4.29 10.73
CA LEU A 53 0.56 -2.91 11.19
C LEU A 53 -0.79 -2.26 11.53
N ASN A 54 -0.95 -1.80 12.77
CA ASN A 54 -2.17 -1.17 13.26
C ASN A 54 -1.84 0.17 13.94
N ALA A 55 -2.46 1.27 13.50
CA ALA A 55 -2.28 2.57 14.12
C ALA A 55 -3.46 3.52 13.83
N ASP A 56 -3.71 4.48 14.71
CA ASP A 56 -4.66 5.55 14.40
C ASP A 56 -4.13 6.49 13.32
N SER A 57 -2.83 6.76 13.34
CA SER A 57 -2.17 7.62 12.37
C SER A 57 -0.73 7.19 12.12
N TRP A 58 -0.27 7.30 10.87
CA TRP A 58 1.10 6.98 10.49
C TRP A 58 1.55 7.83 9.30
N THR A 59 2.70 8.49 9.44
CA THR A 59 3.47 9.03 8.31
C THR A 59 4.61 8.08 7.98
N ASN A 60 4.58 7.44 6.80
CA ASN A 60 5.65 6.56 6.34
C ASN A 60 6.62 7.27 5.39
N SER A 61 7.91 7.18 5.70
CA SER A 61 9.02 7.56 4.81
C SER A 61 10.02 6.42 4.60
N SER A 62 9.68 5.23 5.06
CA SER A 62 10.51 4.02 5.09
C SER A 62 10.10 3.03 4.00
N VAL A 63 10.92 2.02 3.76
CA VAL A 63 10.56 0.87 2.89
C VAL A 63 10.12 -0.30 3.76
N ILE A 64 8.86 -0.70 3.63
CA ILE A 64 8.31 -1.88 4.31
C ILE A 64 7.95 -2.92 3.26
N GLN A 65 8.53 -4.11 3.37
CA GLN A 65 8.24 -5.24 2.49
C GLN A 65 7.89 -6.47 3.31
N ALA A 66 6.81 -7.16 2.93
CA ALA A 66 6.42 -8.43 3.53
C ALA A 66 6.01 -9.45 2.44
N GLY A 67 5.84 -10.72 2.79
CA GLY A 67 5.11 -11.65 1.94
C GLY A 67 3.62 -11.26 1.91
N CYS A 68 3.02 -11.26 3.09
CA CYS A 68 1.69 -10.72 3.36
C CYS A 68 1.80 -9.45 4.21
N LEU A 69 1.44 -8.30 3.65
CA LEU A 69 1.47 -7.01 4.35
C LEU A 69 0.05 -6.57 4.70
N ASN A 70 -0.31 -6.59 5.98
CA ASN A 70 -1.60 -6.11 6.47
C ASN A 70 -1.43 -4.76 7.16
N VAL A 71 -2.04 -3.71 6.63
CA VAL A 71 -1.93 -2.34 7.14
C VAL A 71 -3.31 -1.81 7.46
N ASN A 72 -3.59 -1.59 8.74
CA ASN A 72 -4.83 -1.03 9.24
C ASN A 72 -4.55 0.31 9.92
N VAL A 73 -4.72 1.39 9.18
CA VAL A 73 -4.35 2.74 9.65
C VAL A 73 -5.47 3.74 9.42
N GLY A 74 -5.91 4.41 10.49
CA GLY A 74 -6.96 5.42 10.43
C GLY A 74 -6.61 6.57 9.47
N ASN A 75 -5.49 7.25 9.71
CA ASN A 75 -4.96 8.31 8.85
C ASN A 75 -3.52 7.99 8.41
N PHE A 76 -3.33 7.70 7.13
CA PHE A 76 -2.05 7.31 6.58
C PHE A 76 -1.53 8.37 5.61
N SER A 77 -0.27 8.77 5.77
CA SER A 77 0.45 9.63 4.84
C SER A 77 1.74 8.95 4.42
N GLN A 78 1.88 8.62 3.15
CA GLN A 78 3.14 8.12 2.61
C GLN A 78 3.83 9.19 1.81
N THR A 79 5.05 9.52 2.23
CA THR A 79 5.90 10.47 1.52
C THR A 79 6.42 9.88 0.20
N ALA A 80 7.01 10.72 -0.65
CA ALA A 80 7.56 10.29 -1.93
C ALA A 80 8.66 9.21 -1.82
N SER A 81 9.35 9.10 -0.67
CA SER A 81 10.35 8.05 -0.43
C SER A 81 9.77 6.79 0.21
N GLY A 82 8.56 6.87 0.78
CA GLY A 82 7.94 5.75 1.48
C GLY A 82 7.43 4.67 0.52
N GLN A 83 7.57 3.42 0.94
CA GLN A 83 7.12 2.26 0.17
C GLN A 83 6.44 1.23 1.07
N LEU A 84 5.29 0.71 0.62
CA LEU A 84 4.63 -0.48 1.16
C LEU A 84 4.60 -1.54 0.06
N LEU A 85 5.29 -2.65 0.27
CA LEU A 85 5.51 -3.69 -0.74
C LEU A 85 5.06 -5.05 -0.19
N ALA A 86 4.41 -5.86 -1.03
CA ALA A 86 4.07 -7.24 -0.69
C ALA A 86 4.41 -8.20 -1.84
N SER A 87 5.07 -9.34 -1.57
CA SER A 87 5.26 -10.34 -2.64
C SER A 87 3.97 -11.09 -2.97
N ASP A 88 3.07 -11.29 -2.01
CA ASP A 88 1.93 -12.18 -2.19
C ASP A 88 0.59 -11.43 -2.06
N TYR A 89 0.44 -10.65 -0.98
CA TYR A 89 -0.81 -9.99 -0.69
C TYR A 89 -0.61 -8.73 0.14
N LEU A 90 -1.14 -7.61 -0.32
CA LEU A 90 -1.21 -6.37 0.44
C LEU A 90 -2.67 -6.08 0.81
N GLN A 91 -2.96 -6.14 2.11
CA GLN A 91 -4.22 -5.67 2.67
C GLN A 91 -4.06 -4.26 3.23
N ALA A 92 -4.91 -3.34 2.78
CA ALA A 92 -5.00 -2.00 3.35
C ALA A 92 -6.41 -1.75 3.87
N ARG A 93 -6.51 -1.36 5.14
CA ARG A 93 -7.75 -0.97 5.83
C ARG A 93 -7.52 0.38 6.50
N GLY A 94 -8.56 1.23 6.56
CA GLY A 94 -8.38 2.53 7.17
C GLY A 94 -9.46 3.56 6.89
N GLY A 95 -9.15 4.81 7.25
CA GLY A 95 -9.94 5.99 6.97
C GLY A 95 -9.40 6.75 5.76
N ASN A 96 -8.49 7.69 6.00
CA ASN A 96 -7.96 8.60 4.98
C ASN A 96 -6.50 8.28 4.69
N TRP A 97 -6.20 7.99 3.43
CA TRP A 97 -4.87 7.64 2.97
C TRP A 97 -4.41 8.61 1.87
N THR A 98 -3.22 9.18 2.06
CA THR A 98 -2.50 9.95 1.05
C THR A 98 -1.24 9.18 0.69
N ASN A 99 -1.04 8.88 -0.60
CA ASN A 99 0.14 8.19 -1.10
C ASN A 99 0.83 9.04 -2.16
N ASP A 100 2.01 9.54 -1.82
CA ASP A 100 2.93 10.20 -2.76
C ASP A 100 4.11 9.30 -3.15
N GLY A 101 4.25 8.14 -2.52
CA GLY A 101 5.28 7.14 -2.77
C GLY A 101 4.76 5.92 -3.54
N LEU A 102 5.15 4.72 -3.10
CA LEU A 102 4.78 3.45 -3.74
C LEU A 102 4.01 2.53 -2.81
N ILE A 103 2.86 2.04 -3.28
CA ILE A 103 2.15 0.90 -2.71
C ILE A 103 2.11 -0.18 -3.79
N ALA A 104 2.69 -1.35 -3.55
CA ALA A 104 2.74 -2.38 -4.58
C ALA A 104 2.62 -3.80 -4.04
N SER A 105 2.09 -4.69 -4.88
CA SER A 105 2.21 -6.13 -4.67
C SER A 105 2.53 -6.89 -5.95
N ASP A 106 3.37 -7.93 -5.85
CA ASP A 106 3.58 -8.90 -6.93
C ASP A 106 2.41 -9.90 -7.04
N GLY A 107 1.61 -10.04 -5.98
CA GLY A 107 0.32 -10.70 -6.01
C GLY A 107 -0.82 -9.68 -6.04
N VAL A 108 -1.65 -9.64 -5.01
CA VAL A 108 -2.89 -8.84 -4.99
C VAL A 108 -2.76 -7.61 -4.09
N VAL A 109 -3.37 -6.50 -4.51
CA VAL A 109 -3.66 -5.36 -3.64
C VAL A 109 -5.16 -5.34 -3.33
N ASP A 110 -5.52 -5.41 -2.04
CA ASP A 110 -6.90 -5.23 -1.56
C ASP A 110 -6.95 -4.07 -0.56
N MET A 111 -7.42 -2.92 -1.03
CA MET A 111 -7.57 -1.69 -0.26
C MET A 111 -9.05 -1.37 -0.01
N GLN A 112 -9.42 -1.20 1.25
CA GLN A 112 -10.77 -0.83 1.67
C GLN A 112 -10.69 0.30 2.70
N LEU A 113 -11.09 1.49 2.28
CA LEU A 113 -11.05 2.70 3.07
C LEU A 113 -12.46 3.22 3.34
N GLY A 114 -12.75 3.56 4.59
CA GLY A 114 -13.97 4.27 4.95
C GLY A 114 -13.96 5.75 4.52
N GLY A 115 -12.77 6.33 4.30
CA GLY A 115 -12.55 7.72 3.91
C GLY A 115 -11.98 7.85 2.49
N SER A 116 -11.00 8.73 2.31
CA SER A 116 -10.44 9.03 0.98
C SER A 116 -9.13 8.31 0.69
N TYR A 117 -8.90 7.94 -0.58
CA TYR A 117 -7.55 7.74 -1.12
C TYR A 117 -7.16 8.93 -2.00
N SER A 118 -5.95 9.45 -1.84
CA SER A 118 -5.43 10.54 -2.67
C SER A 118 -3.91 10.53 -2.84
N GLY A 119 -3.38 11.39 -3.70
CA GLY A 119 -1.95 11.66 -3.83
C GLY A 119 -1.41 11.54 -5.26
N ASN A 120 -0.09 11.75 -5.39
CA ASN A 120 0.66 11.67 -6.65
C ASN A 120 1.50 10.40 -6.79
N GLY A 121 1.38 9.47 -5.85
CA GLY A 121 2.12 8.22 -5.83
C GLY A 121 1.55 7.15 -6.76
N ARG A 122 2.20 5.99 -6.74
CA ARG A 122 1.82 4.81 -7.50
C ARG A 122 1.21 3.75 -6.59
N MET A 123 0.08 3.19 -7.01
CA MET A 123 -0.45 1.91 -6.53
C MET A 123 -0.36 0.89 -7.67
N SER A 124 0.26 -0.27 -7.44
CA SER A 124 0.28 -1.30 -8.47
C SER A 124 0.17 -2.73 -7.95
N SER A 125 -0.48 -3.58 -8.72
CA SER A 125 -0.52 -5.03 -8.51
C SER A 125 -0.11 -5.74 -9.81
N LEU A 126 0.78 -6.73 -9.73
CA LEU A 126 1.00 -7.64 -10.88
C LEU A 126 -0.14 -8.64 -11.03
N GLY A 127 -0.80 -9.01 -9.93
CA GLY A 127 -2.07 -9.72 -9.90
C GLY A 127 -3.27 -8.79 -10.04
N GLY A 128 -4.24 -8.98 -9.14
CA GLY A 128 -5.50 -8.25 -9.10
C GLY A 128 -5.49 -7.08 -8.13
N LEU A 129 -6.27 -6.05 -8.44
CA LEU A 129 -6.43 -4.86 -7.64
C LEU A 129 -7.90 -4.65 -7.26
N SER A 130 -8.18 -4.60 -5.96
CA SER A 130 -9.46 -4.17 -5.40
C SER A 130 -9.26 -2.91 -4.58
N LEU A 131 -9.96 -1.83 -4.95
CA LEU A 131 -9.90 -0.55 -4.25
C LEU A 131 -11.32 -0.07 -3.95
N THR A 132 -11.64 0.06 -2.67
CA THR A 132 -12.87 0.69 -2.18
C THR A 132 -12.52 1.92 -1.34
N ALA A 133 -13.17 3.06 -1.61
CA ALA A 133 -13.03 4.28 -0.83
C ALA A 133 -14.33 5.11 -0.85
N ALA A 134 -14.54 6.00 0.11
CA ALA A 134 -15.61 6.98 0.03
C ALA A 134 -15.31 8.05 -1.05
N GLN A 135 -14.05 8.45 -1.19
CA GLN A 135 -13.59 9.42 -2.20
C GLN A 135 -12.26 8.94 -2.79
N LEU A 136 -12.05 9.18 -4.09
CA LEU A 136 -10.80 8.86 -4.77
C LEU A 136 -10.30 10.06 -5.55
N ASN A 137 -9.07 10.53 -5.29
CA ASN A 137 -8.48 11.67 -5.99
C ASN A 137 -7.06 11.35 -6.47
N ILE A 138 -6.91 11.02 -7.75
CA ILE A 138 -5.61 10.72 -8.35
C ILE A 138 -5.01 11.99 -8.93
N GLY A 139 -3.88 12.42 -8.38
CA GLY A 139 -3.13 13.57 -8.85
C GLY A 139 -2.51 13.34 -10.24
N ALA A 140 -1.99 14.40 -10.86
CA ALA A 140 -1.52 14.35 -12.26
C ALA A 140 -0.36 13.36 -12.48
N ALA A 141 0.53 13.22 -11.49
CA ALA A 141 1.60 12.22 -11.51
C ALA A 141 1.17 10.85 -10.94
N GLY A 142 -0.02 10.79 -10.33
CA GLY A 142 -0.52 9.60 -9.66
C GLY A 142 -0.92 8.50 -10.65
N SER A 143 -0.72 7.25 -10.23
CA SER A 143 -1.13 6.09 -11.02
C SER A 143 -1.66 4.92 -10.20
N ILE A 144 -2.64 4.21 -10.76
CA ILE A 144 -3.16 2.93 -10.28
C ILE A 144 -3.10 1.94 -11.43
N ALA A 145 -2.44 0.80 -11.23
CA ALA A 145 -2.29 -0.22 -12.28
C ALA A 145 -2.50 -1.64 -11.75
N SER A 146 -3.16 -2.50 -12.53
CA SER A 146 -3.24 -3.94 -12.24
C SER A 146 -2.85 -4.77 -13.46
N GLY A 147 -2.18 -5.90 -13.20
CA GLY A 147 -1.74 -6.83 -14.23
C GLY A 147 -2.80 -7.84 -14.68
N THR A 148 -3.83 -8.13 -13.87
CA THR A 148 -4.89 -9.09 -14.24
C THR A 148 -6.29 -8.49 -14.25
N TYR A 149 -6.76 -7.90 -13.16
CA TYR A 149 -8.07 -7.25 -13.10
C TYR A 149 -8.07 -6.08 -12.11
N SER A 150 -8.92 -5.08 -12.35
CA SER A 150 -9.09 -3.94 -11.46
C SER A 150 -10.56 -3.76 -11.09
N THR A 151 -10.86 -3.74 -9.80
CA THR A 151 -12.15 -3.27 -9.26
C THR A 151 -11.92 -1.99 -8.47
N VAL A 152 -12.49 -0.88 -8.93
CA VAL A 152 -12.46 0.42 -8.25
C VAL A 152 -13.88 0.82 -7.90
N LYS A 153 -14.19 0.86 -6.60
CA LYS A 153 -15.50 1.23 -6.05
C LYS A 153 -15.36 2.49 -5.20
N VAL A 154 -16.01 3.56 -5.62
CA VAL A 154 -15.98 4.86 -4.93
C VAL A 154 -17.40 5.24 -4.53
N GLY A 155 -17.63 5.40 -3.22
CA GLY A 155 -18.96 5.77 -2.73
C GLY A 155 -19.44 7.12 -3.27
N GLY A 156 -18.53 8.09 -3.34
CA GLY A 156 -18.76 9.44 -3.83
C GLY A 156 -18.02 9.75 -5.14
N GLN A 157 -17.14 10.75 -5.12
CA GLN A 157 -16.47 11.24 -6.32
C GLN A 157 -15.15 10.49 -6.57
N LEU A 158 -14.99 10.02 -7.81
CA LEU A 158 -13.72 9.64 -8.41
C LEU A 158 -13.19 10.82 -9.23
N GLY A 159 -12.22 11.55 -8.69
CA GLY A 159 -11.42 12.56 -9.37
C GLY A 159 -10.16 11.93 -9.95
N ASN A 160 -9.96 12.00 -11.26
CA ASN A 160 -8.76 11.47 -11.90
C ASN A 160 -8.10 12.51 -12.80
N SER A 161 -6.93 12.99 -12.39
CA SER A 161 -6.00 13.76 -13.23
C SER A 161 -4.78 12.93 -13.67
N GLY A 162 -4.61 11.72 -13.12
CA GLY A 162 -3.51 10.82 -13.43
C GLY A 162 -3.94 9.63 -14.28
N ARG A 163 -3.44 8.43 -13.95
CA ARG A 163 -3.66 7.22 -14.76
C ARG A 163 -4.25 6.08 -13.94
N ILE A 164 -5.34 5.49 -14.41
CA ILE A 164 -5.90 4.25 -13.89
C ILE A 164 -5.92 3.23 -15.02
N THR A 165 -5.19 2.13 -14.87
CA THR A 165 -5.04 1.11 -15.93
C THR A 165 -5.25 -0.31 -15.42
N SER A 166 -5.80 -1.17 -16.27
CA SER A 166 -5.87 -2.63 -16.05
C SER A 166 -5.45 -3.33 -17.32
N ASN A 167 -4.61 -4.35 -17.21
CA ASN A 167 -4.25 -5.19 -18.36
C ASN A 167 -5.35 -6.19 -18.73
N GLY A 168 -6.21 -6.59 -17.79
CA GLY A 168 -7.40 -7.40 -18.07
C GLY A 168 -8.68 -6.65 -17.77
N GLU A 169 -9.64 -7.28 -17.09
CA GLU A 169 -10.96 -6.67 -16.83
C GLU A 169 -10.83 -5.43 -15.92
N MET A 170 -11.66 -4.41 -16.17
CA MET A 170 -11.78 -3.25 -15.30
C MET A 170 -13.25 -2.95 -14.98
N LEU A 171 -13.58 -3.00 -13.70
CA LEU A 171 -14.84 -2.49 -13.15
C LEU A 171 -14.58 -1.19 -12.38
N VAL A 172 -15.17 -0.09 -12.84
CA VAL A 172 -15.18 1.18 -12.11
C VAL A 172 -16.61 1.56 -11.76
N ARG A 173 -16.88 1.73 -10.46
CA ARG A 173 -18.17 2.22 -9.95
C ARG A 173 -17.88 3.44 -9.09
N ALA A 174 -18.50 4.57 -9.40
CA ALA A 174 -18.40 5.79 -8.61
C ALA A 174 -19.76 6.46 -8.54
N GLY A 175 -20.07 7.15 -7.44
CA GLY A 175 -21.25 8.03 -7.37
C GLY A 175 -21.16 9.17 -8.39
N ARG A 176 -19.95 9.67 -8.64
CA ARG A 176 -19.65 10.62 -9.72
C ARG A 176 -18.21 10.44 -10.22
N VAL A 177 -18.00 10.58 -11.52
CA VAL A 177 -16.64 10.67 -12.10
C VAL A 177 -16.36 12.11 -12.53
N ARG A 178 -15.28 12.69 -12.00
CA ARG A 178 -14.72 13.97 -12.46
C ARG A 178 -13.39 13.68 -13.15
N LYS A 179 -13.38 13.76 -14.48
CA LYS A 179 -12.15 13.68 -15.25
C LYS A 179 -11.44 15.04 -15.24
N GLY A 180 -10.15 15.04 -14.92
CA GLY A 180 -9.20 16.05 -15.39
C GLY A 180 -8.52 15.56 -16.66
N ASP A 181 -7.26 15.91 -16.87
CA ASP A 181 -6.44 15.45 -18.02
C ASP A 181 -6.00 13.96 -17.92
N GLY A 182 -6.59 13.22 -16.97
CA GLY A 182 -6.23 11.85 -16.66
C GLY A 182 -6.92 10.79 -17.52
N PHE A 183 -6.34 9.59 -17.54
CA PHE A 183 -6.80 8.44 -18.31
C PHE A 183 -7.32 7.31 -17.41
N ILE A 184 -8.41 6.67 -17.83
CA ILE A 184 -8.92 5.40 -17.27
C ILE A 184 -9.05 4.43 -18.44
N PHE A 185 -8.32 3.32 -18.41
CA PHE A 185 -8.20 2.42 -19.55
C PHE A 185 -8.03 0.94 -19.15
N SER A 186 -8.64 0.05 -19.94
CA SER A 186 -8.52 -1.41 -19.82
C SER A 186 -8.00 -1.99 -21.14
N GLY A 187 -7.04 -2.91 -21.08
CA GLY A 187 -6.51 -3.65 -22.23
C GLY A 187 -4.99 -3.61 -22.32
N THR A 188 -4.43 -4.47 -23.16
CA THR A 188 -3.01 -4.46 -23.51
C THR A 188 -2.78 -3.40 -24.59
N ARG A 189 -1.80 -2.52 -24.39
CA ARG A 189 -1.32 -1.62 -25.44
C ARG A 189 -0.62 -2.40 -26.54
#